data_AF-A0A3N4HJZ5-F1
#
_entry.id   AF-A0A3N4HJZ5-F1
#
_cell.length_a   1.000
_cell.length_b   1.000
_cell.length_c   1.000
_cell.angle_alpha   90.00
_cell.angle_beta   90.00
_cell.angle_gamma   90.00
#
_symmetry.space_group_name_H-M   'P 1'
#
loop_
_entity.id
_entity.type
_entity.pdbx_description
1 polymer ?
#
loop_
_entity_poly.entity_id
_entity_poly.type
_entity_poly.pdbx_seq_one_letter_code
_entity_poly.pdbx_strand_id
1 'polypeptide(L)'
;MLLTALFAFTAFNLASLALAEDPAYTTPYKHYSQVFDNIAETLNDGQWGYGLKDLPKTAYTKKQWDWGKLPRVCFETAQVHNLYCDPHEVEVYEITYEDCDNPKIFCRCVYAEASIDEVAERVGQIPVKARQYVGVFSIYSSNKDAAAWASGPEVAIFGRVEHMSIYIHEIAHHLDLYAVGGKDWFADYFPYSGLSAWRNKVAKDSCVPDEYSKKSYAEDYANALVMAAYHGMIGDIFNLQTGQRPQGCMLEQLNTAIHHTIVERQLLTYDPSARCDIHWKEFAVVCQGYLARETGRCEGLPDYDAKVAEQDPEWFQTRASFIDARKQDQFSASSSRRISSSMSKEQLESEKSMVDSANKKAGYPAQRSRGAHGRFFTA
;
A
#
# COMPACT_ATOMS: atom_id res chain seq x y z
N MET A 1 -50.74 -15.79 -39.31
CA MET A 1 -50.67 -16.28 -37.92
C MET A 1 -49.45 -17.16 -37.77
N LEU A 2 -48.33 -16.61 -37.32
CA LEU A 2 -47.22 -17.39 -36.79
C LEU A 2 -46.61 -16.59 -35.63
N LEU A 3 -46.47 -17.28 -34.51
CA LEU A 3 -46.09 -16.75 -33.20
C LEU A 3 -44.61 -17.05 -32.93
N THR A 4 -44.01 -16.19 -32.10
CA THR A 4 -42.90 -16.42 -31.14
C THR A 4 -41.43 -16.49 -31.61
N ALA A 5 -40.74 -15.40 -31.26
CA ALA A 5 -39.53 -15.31 -30.42
C ALA A 5 -38.17 -15.75 -30.99
N LEU A 6 -37.25 -14.79 -31.16
CA LEU A 6 -35.86 -14.95 -30.76
C LEU A 6 -35.20 -13.58 -30.41
N PHE A 7 -34.89 -13.47 -29.12
CA PHE A 7 -33.86 -12.69 -28.41
C PHE A 7 -33.19 -11.45 -29.03
N ALA A 8 -33.32 -10.35 -28.29
CA ALA A 8 -32.48 -9.17 -28.35
C ALA A 8 -31.05 -9.48 -27.88
N PHE A 9 -30.06 -9.22 -28.75
CA PHE A 9 -28.68 -8.98 -28.35
C PHE A 9 -28.51 -7.48 -28.15
N THR A 10 -28.49 -7.04 -26.89
CA THR A 10 -28.01 -5.70 -26.53
C THR A 10 -26.50 -5.67 -26.63
N ALA A 11 -25.99 -4.79 -27.49
CA ALA A 11 -24.60 -4.42 -27.56
C ALA A 11 -24.13 -3.81 -26.23
N PHE A 12 -23.24 -4.51 -25.51
CA PHE A 12 -22.35 -3.89 -24.53
C PHE A 12 -21.13 -3.38 -25.29
N ASN A 13 -21.25 -2.17 -25.86
CA ASN A 13 -20.10 -1.43 -26.33
C ASN A 13 -19.48 -0.70 -25.14
N LEU A 14 -18.29 -1.15 -24.75
CA LEU A 14 -17.15 -0.37 -24.28
C LEU A 14 -17.46 1.09 -23.94
N ALA A 15 -17.90 1.33 -22.71
CA ALA A 15 -17.73 2.63 -22.07
C ALA A 15 -16.29 2.69 -21.54
N SER A 16 -15.33 2.87 -22.44
CA SER A 16 -14.11 3.60 -22.10
C SER A 16 -14.56 5.04 -21.86
N LEU A 17 -15.01 5.34 -20.64
CA LEU A 17 -15.00 6.72 -20.15
C LEU A 17 -13.53 7.12 -20.08
N ALA A 18 -13.04 7.69 -21.17
CA ALA A 18 -12.11 8.79 -21.07
C ALA A 18 -12.85 9.87 -20.27
N LEU A 19 -12.69 9.84 -18.93
CA LEU A 19 -12.88 11.03 -18.13
C LEU A 19 -11.93 12.05 -18.74
N ALA A 20 -12.50 13.02 -19.46
CA ALA A 20 -11.78 14.25 -19.74
C ALA A 20 -11.18 14.71 -18.42
N GLU A 21 -9.86 14.94 -18.37
CA GLU A 21 -9.19 15.52 -17.21
C GLU A 21 -9.96 16.79 -16.82
N ASP A 22 -10.75 16.71 -15.76
CA ASP A 22 -11.43 17.88 -15.23
C ASP A 22 -10.30 18.80 -14.72
N PRO A 23 -10.17 20.04 -15.22
CA PRO A 23 -9.24 21.02 -14.65
C PRO A 23 -9.47 21.26 -13.14
N ALA A 24 -10.56 20.75 -12.56
CA ALA A 24 -10.75 20.66 -11.11
C ALA A 24 -9.74 19.73 -10.41
N TYR A 25 -9.17 18.71 -11.06
CA TYR A 25 -8.06 17.88 -10.51
C TYR A 25 -6.68 18.56 -10.63
N THR A 26 -6.66 19.88 -10.78
CA THR A 26 -5.41 20.65 -10.67
C THR A 26 -4.84 20.50 -9.27
N THR A 27 -3.59 20.06 -9.23
CA THR A 27 -2.82 19.81 -8.00
C THR A 27 -2.78 21.05 -7.11
N PRO A 28 -2.63 20.89 -5.79
CA PRO A 28 -2.42 22.04 -4.90
C PRO A 28 -1.07 22.69 -5.21
N TYR A 29 -1.02 23.59 -6.20
CA TYR A 29 0.15 24.42 -6.45
C TYR A 29 0.20 25.55 -5.42
N LYS A 30 0.75 25.19 -4.26
CA LYS A 30 1.15 26.11 -3.18
C LYS A 30 2.63 25.93 -2.91
N HIS A 31 3.21 26.91 -2.21
CA HIS A 31 4.48 26.72 -1.53
C HIS A 31 4.31 25.60 -0.48
N TYR A 32 5.38 24.90 -0.11
CA TYR A 32 5.35 23.97 1.02
C TYR A 32 6.15 24.54 2.18
N SER A 33 5.89 24.04 3.39
CA SER A 33 6.70 24.42 4.55
C SER A 33 8.08 23.78 4.46
N GLN A 34 9.13 24.60 4.32
CA GLN A 34 10.52 24.09 4.30
C GLN A 34 10.91 23.37 5.60
N VAL A 35 10.25 23.68 6.72
CA VAL A 35 10.51 23.01 8.00
C VAL A 35 10.03 21.56 7.99
N PHE A 36 9.06 21.24 7.13
CA PHE A 36 8.51 19.90 6.98
C PHE A 36 8.86 19.28 5.63
N ASP A 37 9.88 19.78 4.91
CA ASP A 37 10.30 19.24 3.61
C ASP A 37 10.65 17.74 3.65
N ASN A 38 10.89 17.22 4.86
CA ASN A 38 10.84 15.79 5.17
C ASN A 38 9.98 15.54 6.42
N ILE A 39 8.65 15.63 6.26
CA ILE A 39 7.71 15.36 7.36
C ILE A 39 7.90 13.96 7.93
N ALA A 40 8.30 13.01 7.07
CA ALA A 40 8.49 11.62 7.44
C ALA A 40 9.58 11.48 8.51
N GLU A 41 10.69 12.20 8.37
CA GLU A 41 11.78 12.24 9.36
C GLU A 41 11.46 13.16 10.54
N THR A 42 11.02 14.39 10.25
CA THR A 42 10.83 15.47 11.25
C THR A 42 9.88 15.06 12.37
N LEU A 43 8.74 14.45 12.03
CA LEU A 43 7.73 14.04 13.02
C LEU A 43 7.99 12.65 13.59
N ASN A 44 8.72 11.80 12.86
CA ASN A 44 9.06 10.47 13.34
C ASN A 44 10.06 10.52 14.50
N ASP A 45 11.07 11.39 14.40
CA ASP A 45 12.01 11.64 15.50
C ASP A 45 11.48 12.65 16.51
N GLY A 46 10.67 13.60 16.05
CA GLY A 46 10.00 14.57 16.89
C GLY A 46 10.94 15.51 17.64
N GLN A 47 10.37 16.31 18.54
CA GLN A 47 11.14 17.22 19.37
C GLN A 47 11.82 16.44 20.51
N TRP A 48 13.09 16.75 20.79
CA TRP A 48 13.89 16.11 21.86
C TRP A 48 14.13 14.60 21.67
N GLY A 49 13.97 14.09 20.44
CA GLY A 49 14.15 12.69 20.11
C GLY A 49 12.98 11.79 20.51
N TYR A 50 11.81 12.38 20.82
CA TYR A 50 10.56 11.69 21.07
C TYR A 50 9.53 12.06 19.99
N GLY A 51 9.16 11.08 19.16
CA GLY A 51 8.30 11.29 18.00
C GLY A 51 7.40 10.10 17.70
N LEU A 52 6.85 10.06 16.49
CA LEU A 52 5.91 9.01 16.09
C LEU A 52 6.51 7.59 16.17
N LYS A 53 7.83 7.44 16.08
CA LYS A 53 8.48 6.12 16.24
C LYS A 53 8.34 5.53 17.65
N ASP A 54 8.10 6.38 18.64
CA ASP A 54 8.09 6.04 20.07
C ASP A 54 6.68 5.74 20.60
N LEU A 55 5.68 5.70 19.72
CA LEU A 55 4.30 5.36 20.08
C LEU A 55 4.21 4.00 20.79
N PRO A 56 3.38 3.86 21.83
CA PRO A 56 3.17 2.57 22.49
C PRO A 56 2.66 1.54 21.50
N LYS A 57 3.23 0.33 21.56
CA LYS A 57 2.80 -0.81 20.74
C LYS A 57 1.82 -1.69 21.49
N THR A 58 0.79 -2.16 20.78
CA THR A 58 -0.18 -3.14 21.27
C THR A 58 0.34 -4.56 21.04
N ALA A 59 0.26 -5.42 22.06
CA ALA A 59 0.65 -6.81 21.90
C ALA A 59 -0.31 -7.54 20.93
N TYR A 60 0.20 -8.59 20.29
CA TYR A 60 -0.57 -9.36 19.31
C TYR A 60 -0.21 -10.84 19.37
N THR A 61 -1.12 -11.65 18.85
CA THR A 61 -0.87 -13.05 18.49
C THR A 61 -0.86 -13.19 16.97
N LYS A 62 -0.12 -14.18 16.48
CA LYS A 62 0.06 -14.44 15.05
C LYS A 62 -0.27 -15.90 14.74
N LYS A 63 -1.05 -16.11 13.69
CA LYS A 63 -1.34 -17.44 13.13
C LYS A 63 -1.10 -17.42 11.62
N GLN A 64 -0.19 -18.25 11.15
CA GLN A 64 0.05 -18.43 9.72
C GLN A 64 -1.01 -19.35 9.12
N TRP A 65 -1.49 -19.04 7.91
CA TRP A 65 -2.34 -19.93 7.14
C TRP A 65 -1.55 -21.09 6.56
N ASP A 66 -2.23 -22.22 6.32
CA ASP A 66 -1.68 -23.28 5.50
C ASP A 66 -1.43 -22.77 4.08
N TRP A 67 -0.29 -23.17 3.52
CA TRP A 67 0.06 -22.84 2.15
C TRP A 67 -0.97 -23.39 1.15
N GLY A 68 -1.24 -22.62 0.10
CA GLY A 68 -2.10 -22.98 -1.02
C GLY A 68 -3.33 -22.09 -1.22
N LYS A 69 -3.60 -21.19 -0.28
CA LYS A 69 -4.72 -20.25 -0.30
C LYS A 69 -4.22 -18.85 0.03
N LEU A 70 -4.77 -17.85 -0.64
CA LEU A 70 -4.51 -16.45 -0.29
C LEU A 70 -5.71 -15.53 -0.54
N PRO A 71 -5.80 -14.41 0.18
CA PRO A 71 -6.74 -13.35 -0.16
C PRO A 71 -6.49 -12.87 -1.59
N ARG A 72 -7.58 -12.68 -2.35
CA ARG A 72 -7.55 -12.22 -3.74
C ARG A 72 -6.76 -10.92 -3.90
N VAL A 73 -6.92 -9.98 -2.98
CA VAL A 73 -6.19 -8.70 -3.00
C VAL A 73 -4.67 -8.92 -2.96
N CYS A 74 -4.19 -9.80 -2.08
CA CYS A 74 -2.77 -10.13 -2.00
C CYS A 74 -2.26 -10.83 -3.27
N PHE A 75 -3.12 -11.63 -3.91
CA PHE A 75 -2.78 -12.29 -5.17
C PHE A 75 -2.64 -11.28 -6.30
N GLU A 76 -3.65 -10.42 -6.46
CA GLU A 76 -3.67 -9.38 -7.49
C GLU A 76 -2.47 -8.45 -7.32
N THR A 77 -2.20 -8.01 -6.09
CA THR A 77 -1.07 -7.13 -5.79
C THR A 77 0.29 -7.82 -5.99
N ALA A 78 0.46 -9.06 -5.55
CA ALA A 78 1.68 -9.84 -5.82
C ALA A 78 1.93 -9.98 -7.33
N GLN A 79 0.87 -10.25 -8.09
CA GLN A 79 0.93 -10.48 -9.53
C GLN A 79 1.09 -9.23 -10.38
N VAL A 80 0.98 -8.00 -9.84
CA VAL A 80 1.16 -6.78 -10.64
C VAL A 80 2.49 -6.86 -11.40
N HIS A 81 2.38 -7.23 -12.68
CA HIS A 81 3.45 -7.58 -13.61
C HIS A 81 4.51 -8.59 -13.10
N ASN A 82 4.21 -9.46 -12.12
CA ASN A 82 5.19 -10.32 -11.43
C ASN A 82 6.38 -9.53 -10.84
N LEU A 83 6.22 -8.22 -10.64
CA LEU A 83 7.33 -7.34 -10.23
C LEU A 83 7.63 -7.46 -8.74
N TYR A 84 6.62 -7.80 -7.94
CA TYR A 84 6.73 -7.74 -6.48
C TYR A 84 6.91 -9.12 -5.86
N CYS A 85 6.02 -10.08 -6.14
CA CYS A 85 6.11 -11.43 -5.61
C CYS A 85 5.49 -12.48 -6.52
N ASP A 86 6.11 -13.65 -6.64
CA ASP A 86 5.38 -14.82 -7.14
C ASP A 86 4.32 -15.18 -6.09
N PRO A 87 3.02 -15.26 -6.43
CA PRO A 87 1.99 -15.67 -5.47
C PRO A 87 2.30 -16.97 -4.72
N HIS A 88 3.04 -17.90 -5.34
CA HIS A 88 3.50 -19.13 -4.68
C HIS A 88 4.39 -18.89 -3.44
N GLU A 89 5.03 -17.73 -3.40
CA GLU A 89 5.99 -17.29 -2.38
C GLU A 89 5.36 -16.27 -1.41
N VAL A 90 4.03 -16.13 -1.42
CA VAL A 90 3.29 -15.28 -0.47
C VAL A 90 2.84 -16.11 0.73
N GLU A 91 3.23 -15.68 1.92
CA GLU A 91 2.74 -16.19 3.19
C GLU A 91 1.56 -15.34 3.66
N VAL A 92 0.56 -15.96 4.30
CA VAL A 92 -0.58 -15.24 4.88
C VAL A 92 -0.62 -15.46 6.38
N TYR A 93 -0.83 -14.39 7.12
CA TYR A 93 -0.89 -14.37 8.57
C TYR A 93 -2.17 -13.66 9.04
N GLU A 94 -2.79 -14.23 10.07
CA GLU A 94 -3.79 -13.59 10.93
C GLU A 94 -3.06 -12.98 12.13
N ILE A 95 -3.11 -11.65 12.24
CA ILE A 95 -2.57 -10.90 13.36
C ILE A 95 -3.72 -10.39 14.22
N THR A 96 -3.81 -10.86 15.48
CA THR A 96 -4.86 -10.45 16.41
C THR A 96 -4.25 -9.60 17.52
N TYR A 97 -4.60 -8.31 17.55
CA TYR A 97 -4.15 -7.37 18.58
C TYR A 97 -5.05 -7.46 19.83
N GLU A 98 -4.49 -7.24 21.03
CA GLU A 98 -5.24 -7.39 22.30
C GLU A 98 -6.43 -6.42 22.48
N ASP A 99 -6.44 -5.32 21.76
CA ASP A 99 -7.51 -4.30 21.71
C ASP A 99 -8.48 -4.53 20.52
N CYS A 100 -8.33 -5.60 19.75
CA CYS A 100 -9.23 -5.93 18.64
C CYS A 100 -9.34 -7.44 18.40
N ASP A 101 -10.48 -8.01 18.77
CA ASP A 101 -10.79 -9.43 18.61
C ASP A 101 -10.97 -9.88 17.14
N ASN A 102 -10.85 -8.95 16.19
CA ASN A 102 -10.91 -9.23 14.76
C ASN A 102 -9.49 -9.32 14.17
N PRO A 103 -9.03 -10.51 13.76
CA PRO A 103 -7.72 -10.66 13.16
C PRO A 103 -7.58 -9.80 11.90
N LYS A 104 -6.43 -9.16 11.76
CA LYS A 104 -6.02 -8.46 10.54
C LYS A 104 -5.23 -9.41 9.67
N ILE A 105 -5.47 -9.34 8.36
CA ILE A 105 -4.79 -10.19 7.40
C ILE A 105 -3.52 -9.48 6.94
N PHE A 106 -2.41 -10.20 7.05
CA PHE A 106 -1.11 -9.78 6.59
C PHE A 106 -0.62 -10.76 5.52
N CYS A 107 -0.26 -10.25 4.36
CA CYS A 107 0.37 -11.00 3.30
C CYS A 107 1.84 -10.61 3.23
N ARG A 108 2.74 -11.57 3.18
CA ARG A 108 4.17 -11.30 3.14
C ARG A 108 4.84 -12.17 2.09
N CYS A 109 5.55 -11.56 1.17
CA CYS A 109 6.45 -12.29 0.30
C CYS A 109 7.61 -12.87 1.13
N VAL A 110 7.96 -14.15 0.95
CA VAL A 110 9.00 -14.83 1.77
C VAL A 110 10.33 -14.07 1.81
N TYR A 111 10.67 -13.38 0.72
CA TYR A 111 11.90 -12.62 0.54
C TYR A 111 11.76 -11.11 0.79
N ALA A 112 10.62 -10.64 1.31
CA ALA A 112 10.50 -9.25 1.74
C ALA A 112 11.49 -8.93 2.87
N GLU A 113 12.10 -7.75 2.82
CA GLU A 113 13.13 -7.30 3.75
C GLU A 113 12.57 -7.10 5.17
N ALA A 114 11.34 -6.63 5.28
CA ALA A 114 10.62 -6.56 6.54
C ALA A 114 10.04 -7.93 6.91
N SER A 115 10.25 -8.35 8.15
CA SER A 115 9.59 -9.51 8.76
C SER A 115 8.14 -9.19 9.08
N ILE A 116 7.32 -10.25 9.23
CA ILE A 116 5.93 -10.09 9.67
C ILE A 116 5.84 -9.42 11.05
N ASP A 117 6.78 -9.71 11.95
CA ASP A 117 6.76 -9.17 13.30
C ASP A 117 7.12 -7.69 13.34
N GLU A 118 8.11 -7.24 12.56
CA GLU A 118 8.44 -5.82 12.44
C GLU A 118 7.22 -5.00 11.97
N VAL A 119 6.53 -5.45 10.92
CA VAL A 119 5.36 -4.73 10.38
C VAL A 119 4.17 -4.82 11.34
N ALA A 120 3.92 -5.99 11.95
CA ALA A 120 2.84 -6.15 12.94
C ALA A 120 3.05 -5.26 14.16
N GLU A 121 4.29 -5.11 14.65
CA GLU A 121 4.61 -4.16 15.72
C GLU A 121 4.32 -2.72 15.32
N ARG A 122 4.75 -2.27 14.13
CA ARG A 122 4.48 -0.92 13.62
C ARG A 122 2.99 -0.64 13.51
N VAL A 123 2.23 -1.57 12.93
CA VAL A 123 0.77 -1.44 12.84
C VAL A 123 0.13 -1.41 14.23
N GLY A 124 0.68 -2.16 15.20
CA GLY A 124 0.25 -2.14 16.60
C GLY A 124 0.53 -0.84 17.34
N GLN A 125 1.38 0.06 16.81
CA GLN A 125 1.60 1.41 17.34
C GLN A 125 0.49 2.40 16.96
N ILE A 126 -0.34 2.05 15.98
CA ILE A 126 -1.40 2.93 15.47
C ILE A 126 -2.65 2.72 16.34
N PRO A 127 -3.38 3.76 16.76
CA PRO A 127 -4.61 3.58 17.54
C PRO A 127 -5.62 2.68 16.83
N VAL A 128 -6.28 1.82 17.60
CA VAL A 128 -7.23 0.82 17.06
C VAL A 128 -8.33 1.47 16.22
N LYS A 129 -8.79 2.65 16.64
CA LYS A 129 -9.84 3.41 15.95
C LYS A 129 -9.42 3.88 14.56
N ALA A 130 -8.12 4.09 14.31
CA ALA A 130 -7.59 4.36 12.98
C ALA A 130 -7.30 3.07 12.20
N ARG A 131 -6.47 2.16 12.74
CA ARG A 131 -6.02 0.99 11.97
C ARG A 131 -7.12 -0.02 11.64
N GLN A 132 -8.27 0.03 12.31
CA GLN A 132 -9.41 -0.81 11.95
C GLN A 132 -9.95 -0.57 10.54
N TYR A 133 -9.70 0.62 9.96
CA TYR A 133 -10.07 0.99 8.60
C TYR A 133 -9.15 0.41 7.52
N VAL A 134 -8.09 -0.32 7.88
CA VAL A 134 -7.32 -1.13 6.94
C VAL A 134 -7.79 -2.57 7.02
N GLY A 135 -8.02 -3.18 5.86
CA GLY A 135 -8.46 -4.56 5.73
C GLY A 135 -7.29 -5.54 5.67
N VAL A 136 -6.29 -5.23 4.86
CA VAL A 136 -5.14 -6.07 4.57
C VAL A 136 -3.86 -5.25 4.58
N PHE A 137 -2.78 -5.82 5.13
CA PHE A 137 -1.42 -5.31 4.95
C PHE A 137 -0.63 -6.28 4.09
N SER A 138 -0.01 -5.79 3.02
CA SER A 138 0.84 -6.62 2.16
C SER A 138 2.27 -6.13 2.19
N ILE A 139 3.22 -7.06 2.26
CA ILE A 139 4.63 -6.80 2.51
C ILE A 139 5.44 -7.48 1.40
N TYR A 140 6.07 -6.67 0.57
CA TYR A 140 6.81 -7.11 -0.61
C TYR A 140 8.24 -6.61 -0.58
N SER A 141 9.11 -7.24 -1.37
CA SER A 141 10.47 -6.74 -1.54
C SER A 141 10.50 -5.50 -2.43
N SER A 142 11.46 -4.62 -2.17
CA SER A 142 11.77 -3.49 -3.04
C SER A 142 13.18 -3.64 -3.59
N ASN A 143 13.33 -3.48 -4.91
CA ASN A 143 14.65 -3.34 -5.54
C ASN A 143 15.20 -1.89 -5.48
N LYS A 144 14.47 -1.01 -4.78
CA LYS A 144 14.76 0.42 -4.59
C LYS A 144 14.58 0.74 -3.10
N ASP A 145 14.48 2.03 -2.79
CA ASP A 145 14.14 2.51 -1.47
C ASP A 145 12.79 1.96 -0.98
N ALA A 146 12.59 2.03 0.34
CA ALA A 146 11.35 1.61 0.96
C ALA A 146 10.20 2.54 0.54
N ALA A 147 9.04 1.95 0.25
CA ALA A 147 7.86 2.67 -0.22
C ALA A 147 6.59 2.03 0.34
N ALA A 148 5.49 2.74 0.26
CA ALA A 148 4.17 2.18 0.56
C ALA A 148 3.12 2.82 -0.36
N TRP A 149 1.95 2.19 -0.44
CA TRP A 149 0.75 2.78 -1.04
C TRP A 149 -0.52 2.19 -0.41
N ALA A 150 -1.62 2.92 -0.54
CA ALA A 150 -2.96 2.52 -0.11
C ALA A 150 -3.93 2.42 -1.29
N SER A 151 -4.66 1.31 -1.41
CA SER A 151 -5.74 1.16 -2.40
C SER A 151 -6.78 0.15 -1.94
N GLY A 152 -8.05 0.46 -2.16
CA GLY A 152 -9.15 -0.38 -1.71
C GLY A 152 -9.06 -0.65 -0.20
N PRO A 153 -8.99 -1.92 0.26
CA PRO A 153 -8.80 -2.28 1.66
C PRO A 153 -7.33 -2.48 2.06
N GLU A 154 -6.39 -2.31 1.14
CA GLU A 154 -5.00 -2.73 1.29
C GLU A 154 -4.06 -1.56 1.53
N VAL A 155 -3.15 -1.74 2.48
CA VAL A 155 -1.88 -1.01 2.56
C VAL A 155 -0.75 -1.95 2.12
N ALA A 156 -0.09 -1.62 1.02
CA ALA A 156 1.05 -2.36 0.52
C ALA A 156 2.36 -1.65 0.92
N ILE A 157 3.31 -2.41 1.45
CA ILE A 157 4.61 -1.96 1.96
C ILE A 157 5.70 -2.68 1.14
N PHE A 158 6.66 -1.92 0.65
CA PHE A 158 7.77 -2.38 -0.17
C PHE A 158 9.08 -2.05 0.53
N GLY A 159 9.96 -3.04 0.69
CA GLY A 159 11.22 -2.83 1.41
C GLY A 159 11.03 -2.84 2.93
N ARG A 160 12.02 -2.28 3.65
CA ARG A 160 11.94 -2.04 5.09
C ARG A 160 11.60 -0.58 5.38
N VAL A 161 10.33 -0.30 5.65
CA VAL A 161 9.86 1.05 6.06
C VAL A 161 10.09 1.23 7.57
N GLU A 162 11.01 2.11 7.94
CA GLU A 162 11.36 2.37 9.35
C GLU A 162 10.56 3.51 9.98
N HIS A 163 10.07 4.46 9.17
CA HIS A 163 9.39 5.66 9.63
C HIS A 163 7.90 5.41 9.87
N MET A 164 7.45 5.62 11.12
CA MET A 164 6.05 5.45 11.53
C MET A 164 5.09 6.42 10.84
N SER A 165 5.60 7.59 10.45
CA SER A 165 4.91 8.59 9.64
C SER A 165 4.41 8.02 8.30
N ILE A 166 5.15 7.11 7.66
CA ILE A 166 4.71 6.47 6.40
C ILE A 166 3.53 5.53 6.64
N TYR A 167 3.56 4.73 7.71
CA TYR A 167 2.41 3.88 8.07
C TYR A 167 1.16 4.72 8.36
N ILE A 168 1.32 5.84 9.07
CA ILE A 168 0.22 6.76 9.36
C ILE A 168 -0.28 7.45 8.08
N HIS A 169 0.62 7.81 7.16
CA HIS A 169 0.27 8.35 5.85
C HIS A 169 -0.63 7.38 5.06
N GLU A 170 -0.26 6.11 4.96
CA GLU A 170 -1.09 5.14 4.21
C GLU A 170 -2.44 4.85 4.89
N ILE A 171 -2.47 4.90 6.22
CA ILE A 171 -3.74 4.80 6.95
C ILE A 171 -4.57 6.05 6.76
N ALA A 172 -3.96 7.22 6.63
CA ALA A 172 -4.67 8.46 6.39
C ALA A 172 -5.49 8.41 5.09
N HIS A 173 -4.97 7.78 4.03
CA HIS A 173 -5.75 7.49 2.81
C HIS A 173 -7.00 6.63 3.08
N HIS A 174 -6.92 5.66 3.98
CA HIS A 174 -8.08 4.86 4.39
C HIS A 174 -9.06 5.65 5.27
N LEU A 175 -8.56 6.50 6.16
CA LEU A 175 -9.42 7.38 6.96
C LEU A 175 -10.13 8.42 6.08
N ASP A 176 -9.43 8.95 5.10
CA ASP A 176 -9.96 9.87 4.09
C ASP A 176 -11.15 9.25 3.35
N LEU A 177 -11.03 7.99 2.95
CA LEU A 177 -12.06 7.29 2.19
C LEU A 177 -13.21 6.75 3.07
N TYR A 178 -12.90 6.07 4.18
CA TYR A 178 -13.87 5.26 4.91
C TYR A 178 -14.35 5.87 6.23
N ALA A 179 -13.54 6.73 6.84
CA ALA A 179 -13.88 7.33 8.13
C ALA A 179 -14.49 8.72 7.97
N VAL A 180 -13.81 9.60 7.25
CA VAL A 180 -14.15 11.02 7.08
C VAL A 180 -14.89 11.27 5.76
N GLY A 181 -14.53 10.50 4.73
CA GLY A 181 -15.14 10.55 3.40
C GLY A 181 -16.65 10.39 3.41
N GLY A 182 -17.27 10.82 2.31
CA GLY A 182 -18.69 10.70 2.09
C GLY A 182 -19.07 9.32 1.55
N LYS A 183 -20.30 8.90 1.85
CA LYS A 183 -21.00 7.93 1.01
C LYS A 183 -21.81 8.74 0.00
N ASP A 184 -21.45 8.68 -1.28
CA ASP A 184 -22.31 9.26 -2.31
C ASP A 184 -23.51 8.37 -2.59
N TRP A 185 -24.55 8.98 -3.17
CA TRP A 185 -25.87 8.37 -3.44
C TRP A 185 -25.81 7.10 -4.33
N PHE A 186 -24.67 6.86 -4.98
CA PHE A 186 -24.40 5.69 -5.83
C PHE A 186 -23.62 4.57 -5.14
N ALA A 187 -23.54 4.56 -3.81
CA ALA A 187 -22.96 3.50 -2.98
C ALA A 187 -21.43 3.32 -3.07
N ASP A 188 -20.74 4.14 -3.87
CA ASP A 188 -19.28 4.23 -3.87
C ASP A 188 -18.80 5.22 -2.79
N TYR A 189 -17.72 4.85 -2.11
CA TYR A 189 -17.05 5.73 -1.14
C TYR A 189 -16.30 6.83 -1.89
N PHE A 190 -16.39 8.06 -1.39
CA PHE A 190 -15.66 9.20 -1.97
C PHE A 190 -14.75 9.84 -0.91
N PRO A 191 -13.44 9.98 -1.19
CA PRO A 191 -12.50 10.53 -0.21
C PRO A 191 -12.83 11.99 0.11
N TYR A 192 -12.71 12.37 1.38
CA TYR A 192 -12.96 13.75 1.81
C TYR A 192 -12.01 14.75 1.13
N SER A 193 -10.75 14.36 0.90
CA SER A 193 -9.76 15.14 0.15
C SER A 193 -10.21 15.47 -1.28
N GLY A 194 -11.06 14.61 -1.87
CA GLY A 194 -11.66 14.83 -3.17
C GLY A 194 -12.72 15.93 -3.17
N LEU A 195 -13.30 16.28 -2.02
CA LEU A 195 -14.43 17.20 -1.91
C LEU A 195 -13.97 18.66 -1.96
N SER A 196 -14.85 19.56 -2.45
CA SER A 196 -14.61 21.00 -2.45
C SER A 196 -14.39 21.55 -1.03
N ALA A 197 -14.96 20.91 0.00
CA ALA A 197 -14.75 21.26 1.39
C ALA A 197 -13.27 21.21 1.79
N TRP A 198 -12.55 20.14 1.45
CA TRP A 198 -11.10 20.05 1.68
C TRP A 198 -10.34 21.03 0.79
N ARG A 199 -10.63 21.06 -0.51
CA ARG A 199 -9.94 21.95 -1.47
C ARG A 199 -10.06 23.42 -1.12
N ASN A 200 -11.15 23.83 -0.48
CA ASN A 200 -11.33 25.19 0.01
C ASN A 200 -10.47 25.50 1.26
N LYS A 201 -10.08 24.50 2.05
CA LYS A 201 -9.23 24.63 3.25
C LYS A 201 -7.77 24.84 2.88
N VAL A 202 -7.13 23.83 2.29
CA VAL A 202 -6.77 23.92 0.88
C VAL A 202 -6.34 25.31 0.44
N ALA A 203 -7.16 25.91 -0.42
CA ALA A 203 -7.05 27.22 -1.03
C ALA A 203 -6.83 28.40 -0.06
N LYS A 204 -7.31 28.36 1.19
CA LYS A 204 -7.15 29.46 2.16
C LYS A 204 -5.74 29.55 2.77
N ASP A 205 -5.02 28.44 2.80
CA ASP A 205 -3.67 28.39 3.35
C ASP A 205 -2.63 28.99 2.40
N SER A 206 -1.47 29.41 2.88
CA SER A 206 -0.36 29.87 2.03
C SER A 206 0.66 28.78 1.71
N CYS A 207 0.56 27.62 2.38
CA CYS A 207 1.40 26.46 2.10
C CYS A 207 0.67 25.12 2.28
N VAL A 208 1.34 24.03 1.91
CA VAL A 208 1.02 22.63 2.21
C VAL A 208 2.12 22.00 3.09
N PRO A 209 1.91 20.80 3.70
CA PRO A 209 2.87 20.21 4.62
C PRO A 209 4.28 20.11 4.06
N ASP A 210 4.46 19.46 2.92
CA ASP A 210 5.76 19.17 2.30
C ASP A 210 5.70 19.17 0.76
N GLU A 211 6.83 18.91 0.09
CA GLU A 211 6.87 18.84 -1.37
C GLU A 211 5.99 17.70 -1.91
N TYR A 212 5.88 16.58 -1.19
CA TYR A 212 5.08 15.42 -1.61
C TYR A 212 3.58 15.73 -1.61
N SER A 213 3.11 16.54 -0.66
CA SER A 213 1.73 17.03 -0.54
C SER A 213 1.25 17.76 -1.79
N LYS A 214 2.17 18.34 -2.59
CA LYS A 214 1.82 19.02 -3.84
C LYS A 214 1.35 18.08 -4.95
N LYS A 215 1.56 16.77 -4.81
CA LYS A 215 1.21 15.78 -5.84
C LYS A 215 -0.30 15.68 -6.05
N SER A 216 -1.09 15.72 -5.00
CA SER A 216 -2.54 15.68 -5.08
C SER A 216 -3.18 16.15 -3.75
N TYR A 217 -4.48 16.45 -3.77
CA TYR A 217 -5.21 16.73 -2.53
C TYR A 217 -5.26 15.53 -1.57
N ALA A 218 -5.18 14.30 -2.09
CA ALA A 218 -5.13 13.10 -1.26
C ALA A 218 -3.79 13.00 -0.51
N GLU A 219 -2.67 13.27 -1.20
CA GLU A 219 -1.34 13.28 -0.53
C GLU A 219 -1.23 14.41 0.49
N ASP A 220 -1.77 15.59 0.15
CA ASP A 220 -1.87 16.72 1.06
C ASP A 220 -2.67 16.38 2.32
N TYR A 221 -3.84 15.77 2.16
CA TYR A 221 -4.66 15.30 3.28
C TYR A 221 -3.93 14.26 4.12
N ALA A 222 -3.30 13.27 3.49
CA ALA A 222 -2.56 12.23 4.18
C ALA A 222 -1.41 12.80 5.03
N ASN A 223 -0.63 13.73 4.48
CA ASN A 223 0.44 14.39 5.22
C ASN A 223 -0.07 15.33 6.31
N ALA A 224 -1.17 16.06 6.10
CA ALA A 224 -1.81 16.82 7.16
C ALA A 224 -2.28 15.92 8.32
N LEU A 225 -2.70 14.68 8.03
CA LEU A 225 -3.06 13.69 9.05
C LEU A 225 -1.85 13.13 9.80
N VAL A 226 -0.68 13.02 9.19
CA VAL A 226 0.57 12.71 9.91
C VAL A 226 0.88 13.82 10.94
N MET A 227 0.68 15.09 10.57
CA MET A 227 0.81 16.20 11.52
C MET A 227 -0.24 16.13 12.64
N ALA A 228 -1.49 15.81 12.30
CA ALA A 228 -2.56 15.63 13.29
C ALA A 228 -2.29 14.43 14.23
N ALA A 229 -1.71 13.35 13.72
CA ALA A 229 -1.26 12.20 14.51
C ALA A 229 -0.19 12.60 15.54
N TYR A 230 0.79 13.42 15.14
CA TYR A 230 1.76 13.98 16.09
C TYR A 230 1.06 14.79 17.18
N HIS A 231 0.13 15.69 16.79
CA HIS A 231 -0.67 16.49 17.72
C HIS A 231 -1.46 15.63 18.72
N GLY A 232 -2.11 14.57 18.24
CA GLY A 232 -3.01 13.73 19.02
C GLY A 232 -2.33 12.68 19.90
N MET A 233 -1.10 12.27 19.57
CA MET A 233 -0.46 11.13 20.23
C MET A 233 0.91 11.42 20.85
N ILE A 234 1.61 12.46 20.40
CA ILE A 234 2.96 12.78 20.87
C ILE A 234 2.96 14.08 21.66
N GLY A 235 2.50 15.18 21.05
CA GLY A 235 2.53 16.50 21.66
C GLY A 235 2.03 17.57 20.70
N ASP A 236 1.85 18.79 21.20
CA ASP A 236 1.25 19.86 20.42
C ASP A 236 2.08 20.22 19.17
N ILE A 237 1.59 19.86 17.98
CA ILE A 237 2.18 20.24 16.68
C ILE A 237 2.44 21.74 16.58
N PHE A 238 1.67 22.58 17.30
CA PHE A 238 1.85 24.02 17.27
C PHE A 238 3.08 24.53 18.03
N ASN A 239 3.73 23.66 18.83
CA ASN A 239 4.88 23.98 19.69
C ASN A 239 6.19 23.25 19.30
N LEU A 240 6.24 22.60 18.14
CA LEU A 240 7.39 21.79 17.68
C LEU A 240 8.75 22.52 17.62
N GLN A 241 8.77 23.85 17.55
CA GLN A 241 10.01 24.64 17.56
C GLN A 241 9.90 25.86 18.46
N THR A 242 11.01 26.21 19.09
CA THR A 242 11.22 27.25 20.11
C THR A 242 10.90 28.68 19.63
N GLY A 243 9.64 28.94 19.27
CA GLY A 243 9.11 30.26 18.88
C GLY A 243 8.67 30.40 17.42
N GLN A 244 8.89 29.40 16.55
CA GLN A 244 8.39 29.41 15.18
C GLN A 244 7.13 28.53 15.06
N ARG A 245 6.12 29.02 14.33
CA ARG A 245 4.92 28.26 13.96
C ARG A 245 5.00 27.87 12.49
N PRO A 246 5.83 26.88 12.09
CA PRO A 246 6.01 26.52 10.68
C PRO A 246 4.70 26.05 10.01
N GLN A 247 3.80 25.46 10.78
CA GLN A 247 2.44 25.10 10.38
C GLN A 247 1.48 26.31 10.24
N GLY A 248 1.91 27.52 10.60
CA GLY A 248 1.09 28.74 10.56
C GLY A 248 0.61 29.11 9.15
N CYS A 249 1.29 28.63 8.10
CA CYS A 249 0.88 28.82 6.72
C CYS A 249 -0.15 27.79 6.23
N MET A 250 -0.46 26.75 7.01
CA MET A 250 -1.37 25.63 6.67
C MET A 250 -2.46 25.41 7.74
N LEU A 251 -2.89 26.47 8.42
CA LEU A 251 -3.77 26.33 9.59
C LEU A 251 -5.16 25.81 9.24
N GLU A 252 -5.73 26.18 8.10
CA GLU A 252 -7.10 25.78 7.75
C GLU A 252 -7.19 24.27 7.48
N GLN A 253 -6.25 23.73 6.70
CA GLN A 253 -6.19 22.30 6.43
C GLN A 253 -5.80 21.49 7.69
N LEU A 254 -4.80 21.94 8.45
CA LEU A 254 -4.33 21.22 9.64
C LEU A 254 -5.39 21.21 10.75
N ASN A 255 -6.05 22.35 11.02
CA ASN A 255 -7.15 22.38 11.99
C ASN A 255 -8.32 21.50 11.56
N THR A 256 -8.59 21.39 10.25
CA THR A 256 -9.63 20.49 9.73
C THR A 256 -9.24 19.03 9.97
N ALA A 257 -7.99 18.65 9.69
CA ALA A 257 -7.46 17.31 9.98
C ALA A 257 -7.55 16.96 11.48
N ILE A 258 -7.10 17.87 12.36
CA ILE A 258 -7.18 17.71 13.82
C ILE A 258 -8.64 17.58 14.26
N HIS A 259 -9.53 18.44 13.76
CA HIS A 259 -10.95 18.38 14.14
C HIS A 259 -11.56 17.03 13.79
N HIS A 260 -11.40 16.55 12.55
CA HIS A 260 -11.98 15.27 12.14
C HIS A 260 -11.40 14.08 12.90
N THR A 261 -10.08 14.04 13.08
CA THR A 261 -9.40 12.83 13.56
C THR A 261 -9.14 12.79 15.05
N ILE A 262 -9.07 13.94 15.73
CA ILE A 262 -8.80 14.03 17.17
C ILE A 262 -10.06 14.43 17.92
N VAL A 263 -10.70 15.53 17.52
CA VAL A 263 -11.80 16.13 18.28
C VAL A 263 -13.12 15.38 18.08
N GLU A 264 -13.53 15.19 16.84
CA GLU A 264 -14.85 14.66 16.49
C GLU A 264 -14.90 13.13 16.62
N ARG A 265 -13.85 12.44 16.18
CA ARG A 265 -13.88 10.97 16.00
C ARG A 265 -12.85 10.20 16.82
N GLN A 266 -11.86 10.89 17.41
CA GLN A 266 -10.81 10.27 18.25
C GLN A 266 -10.11 9.08 17.57
N LEU A 267 -9.86 9.19 16.26
CA LEU A 267 -9.21 8.17 15.43
C LEU A 267 -7.70 8.10 15.68
N LEU A 268 -7.04 9.26 15.83
CA LEU A 268 -5.59 9.39 16.00
C LEU A 268 -5.24 9.84 17.42
N THR A 269 -5.94 9.28 18.41
CA THR A 269 -5.69 9.51 19.83
C THR A 269 -5.40 8.17 20.49
N TYR A 270 -4.38 8.14 21.36
CA TYR A 270 -4.10 6.93 22.12
C TYR A 270 -5.09 6.77 23.28
N ASP A 271 -5.86 5.70 23.26
CA ASP A 271 -6.74 5.28 24.36
C ASP A 271 -6.56 3.76 24.58
N PRO A 272 -5.98 3.33 25.72
CA PRO A 272 -5.75 1.90 26.01
C PRO A 272 -7.06 1.12 26.23
N SER A 273 -8.17 1.81 26.47
CA SER A 273 -9.50 1.20 26.62
C SER A 273 -10.25 1.08 25.30
N ALA A 274 -9.79 1.76 24.24
CA ALA A 274 -10.43 1.70 22.94
C ALA A 274 -10.39 0.28 22.38
N ARG A 275 -11.44 -0.09 21.66
CA ARG A 275 -11.56 -1.37 20.95
C ARG A 275 -12.00 -1.14 19.52
N CYS A 276 -11.68 -2.07 18.62
CA CYS A 276 -12.24 -2.03 17.27
C CYS A 276 -13.75 -2.28 17.30
N ASP A 277 -14.46 -1.58 16.43
CA ASP A 277 -15.90 -1.68 16.19
C ASP A 277 -16.24 -1.77 14.69
N ILE A 278 -15.22 -1.80 13.84
CA ILE A 278 -15.34 -1.98 12.39
C ILE A 278 -14.72 -3.32 11.99
N HIS A 279 -15.51 -4.11 11.30
CA HIS A 279 -15.13 -5.42 10.79
C HIS A 279 -15.24 -5.42 9.27
N TRP A 280 -14.11 -5.68 8.61
CA TRP A 280 -14.11 -5.96 7.19
C TRP A 280 -14.82 -7.28 6.92
N LYS A 281 -15.53 -7.35 5.79
CA LYS A 281 -16.03 -8.63 5.29
C LYS A 281 -14.84 -9.53 4.96
N GLU A 282 -15.02 -10.83 5.08
CA GLU A 282 -14.03 -11.80 4.64
C GLU A 282 -13.65 -11.53 3.18
N PHE A 283 -12.34 -11.46 2.93
CA PHE A 283 -11.82 -11.27 1.59
C PHE A 283 -12.05 -12.54 0.77
N ALA A 284 -12.39 -12.38 -0.51
CA ALA A 284 -12.45 -13.52 -1.42
C ALA A 284 -11.09 -14.24 -1.40
N VAL A 285 -11.10 -15.55 -1.22
CA VAL A 285 -9.90 -16.39 -1.21
C VAL A 285 -9.73 -17.06 -2.57
N VAL A 286 -8.51 -17.06 -3.10
CA VAL A 286 -8.16 -17.70 -4.37
C VAL A 286 -7.09 -18.76 -4.15
N CYS A 287 -6.93 -19.65 -5.14
CA CYS A 287 -5.84 -20.60 -5.14
C CYS A 287 -4.50 -19.88 -5.32
N GLN A 288 -3.49 -20.28 -4.56
CA GLN A 288 -2.14 -19.70 -4.61
C GLN A 288 -1.32 -20.10 -5.86
N GLY A 289 -1.99 -20.68 -6.84
CA GLY A 289 -1.48 -21.02 -8.17
C GLY A 289 -1.49 -22.52 -8.45
N TYR A 290 -0.97 -22.91 -9.62
CA TYR A 290 -1.14 -24.27 -10.15
C TYR A 290 -0.61 -25.38 -9.21
N LEU A 291 0.54 -25.21 -8.55
CA LEU A 291 1.08 -26.23 -7.61
C LEU A 291 0.15 -26.50 -6.43
N ALA A 292 -0.50 -25.46 -5.89
CA ALA A 292 -1.48 -25.60 -4.82
C ALA A 292 -2.71 -26.39 -5.30
N ARG A 293 -3.05 -26.25 -6.58
CA ARG A 293 -4.14 -27.00 -7.22
C ARG A 293 -3.76 -28.45 -7.45
N GLU A 294 -2.60 -28.73 -8.03
CA GLU A 294 -2.10 -30.09 -8.29
C GLU A 294 -1.97 -30.92 -7.00
N THR A 295 -1.67 -30.26 -5.88
CA THR A 295 -1.56 -30.90 -4.56
C THR A 295 -2.86 -30.91 -3.76
N GLY A 296 -3.98 -30.47 -4.35
CA GLY A 296 -5.31 -30.47 -3.71
C GLY A 296 -5.47 -29.46 -2.56
N ARG A 297 -4.56 -28.50 -2.40
CA ARG A 297 -4.56 -27.51 -1.30
C ARG A 297 -5.63 -26.44 -1.44
N CYS A 298 -6.17 -26.25 -2.64
CA CYS A 298 -7.12 -25.19 -2.98
C CYS A 298 -8.36 -25.70 -3.74
N GLU A 299 -8.76 -26.97 -3.52
CA GLU A 299 -9.93 -27.55 -4.19
C GLU A 299 -11.20 -26.70 -4.01
N GLY A 300 -11.95 -26.50 -5.08
CA GLY A 300 -13.15 -25.66 -5.10
C GLY A 300 -12.92 -24.16 -5.15
N LEU A 301 -11.67 -23.68 -5.04
CA LEU A 301 -11.37 -22.25 -5.16
C LEU A 301 -11.17 -21.81 -6.62
N PRO A 302 -11.56 -20.56 -6.96
CA PRO A 302 -11.36 -20.00 -8.29
C PRO A 302 -9.90 -20.13 -8.77
N ASP A 303 -9.75 -20.52 -10.04
CA ASP A 303 -8.46 -20.49 -10.71
C ASP A 303 -8.25 -19.11 -11.33
N TYR A 304 -7.51 -18.28 -10.61
CA TYR A 304 -7.21 -16.93 -11.08
C TYR A 304 -6.09 -16.93 -12.12
N ASP A 305 -5.14 -17.86 -12.00
CA ASP A 305 -4.08 -18.03 -13.00
C ASP A 305 -4.69 -18.38 -14.36
N ALA A 306 -5.64 -19.32 -14.43
CA ALA A 306 -6.30 -19.68 -15.69
C ALA A 306 -7.02 -18.48 -16.36
N LYS A 307 -7.62 -17.58 -15.56
CA LYS A 307 -8.27 -16.37 -16.08
C LYS A 307 -7.27 -15.34 -16.59
N VAL A 308 -6.14 -15.16 -15.88
CA VAL A 308 -5.05 -14.30 -16.34
C VAL A 308 -4.43 -14.88 -17.61
N ALA A 309 -4.25 -16.20 -17.69
CA ALA A 309 -3.77 -16.90 -18.90
C ALA A 309 -4.64 -16.65 -20.13
N GLU A 310 -5.97 -16.63 -19.93
CA GLU A 310 -6.93 -16.37 -21.00
C GLU A 310 -6.87 -14.91 -21.49
N GLN A 311 -6.59 -13.97 -20.58
CA GLN A 311 -6.49 -12.55 -20.88
C GLN A 311 -5.12 -12.15 -21.45
N ASP A 312 -4.04 -12.87 -21.07
CA ASP A 312 -2.67 -12.64 -21.51
C ASP A 312 -1.88 -13.97 -21.68
N PRO A 313 -2.07 -14.66 -22.82
CA PRO A 313 -1.45 -15.96 -23.06
C PRO A 313 0.07 -15.90 -23.28
N GLU A 314 0.62 -14.75 -23.71
CA GLU A 314 2.06 -14.56 -23.92
C GLU A 314 2.81 -14.44 -22.59
N TRP A 315 2.19 -13.78 -21.60
CA TRP A 315 2.66 -13.78 -20.22
C TRP A 315 2.71 -15.19 -19.60
N PHE A 316 1.66 -15.99 -19.83
CA PHE A 316 1.57 -17.34 -19.24
C PHE A 316 2.68 -18.29 -19.73
N GLN A 317 3.02 -18.22 -21.03
CA GLN A 317 4.14 -18.98 -21.60
C GLN A 317 5.49 -18.54 -21.04
N THR A 318 5.66 -17.25 -20.77
CA THR A 318 6.88 -16.69 -20.19
C THR A 318 7.01 -17.12 -18.73
N ARG A 319 5.93 -17.11 -17.95
CA ARG A 319 5.92 -17.56 -16.55
C ARG A 319 6.20 -19.05 -16.41
N ALA A 320 5.60 -19.90 -17.24
CA ALA A 320 5.88 -21.35 -17.23
C ALA A 320 7.38 -21.63 -17.42
N SER A 321 8.03 -20.91 -18.34
CA SER A 321 9.47 -21.07 -18.57
C SER A 321 10.34 -20.52 -17.42
N PHE A 322 9.95 -19.44 -16.76
CA PHE A 322 10.62 -18.95 -15.53
C PHE A 322 10.47 -19.90 -14.34
N ILE A 323 9.29 -20.49 -14.15
CA ILE A 323 9.03 -21.46 -13.09
C ILE A 323 9.82 -22.75 -13.34
N ASP A 324 9.89 -23.22 -14.58
CA ASP A 324 10.71 -24.38 -14.94
C ASP A 324 12.22 -24.11 -14.75
N ALA A 325 12.68 -22.88 -15.02
CA ALA A 325 14.05 -22.48 -14.73
C ALA A 325 14.34 -22.47 -13.21
N ARG A 326 13.44 -21.91 -12.37
CA ARG A 326 13.60 -21.94 -10.91
C ARG A 326 13.52 -23.34 -10.31
N LYS A 327 12.68 -24.23 -10.86
CA LYS A 327 12.63 -25.64 -10.46
C LYS A 327 13.99 -26.32 -10.70
N GLN A 328 14.65 -26.02 -11.82
CA GLN A 328 16.00 -26.53 -12.11
C GLN A 328 17.05 -25.99 -11.13
N ASP A 329 16.96 -24.72 -10.76
CA ASP A 329 17.88 -24.11 -9.78
C ASP A 329 17.66 -24.56 -8.33
N GLN A 330 16.42 -24.79 -7.89
CA GLN A 330 16.17 -25.34 -6.56
C GLN A 330 16.58 -26.81 -6.46
N PHE A 331 16.41 -27.61 -7.53
CA PHE A 331 16.94 -28.97 -7.59
C PHE A 331 18.48 -28.97 -7.54
N SER A 332 19.15 -28.07 -8.27
CA SER A 332 20.61 -27.97 -8.29
C SER A 332 21.19 -27.43 -6.97
N ALA A 333 20.49 -26.51 -6.30
CA ALA A 333 20.87 -25.98 -4.99
C ALA A 333 20.73 -27.01 -3.85
N SER A 334 19.77 -27.94 -3.96
CA SER A 334 19.62 -29.05 -2.99
C SER A 334 20.78 -30.06 -3.07
N SER A 335 21.37 -30.26 -4.26
CA SER A 335 22.59 -31.06 -4.45
C SER A 335 23.88 -30.33 -4.09
N SER A 336 23.85 -29.00 -3.99
CA SER A 336 25.05 -28.15 -3.84
C SER A 336 25.22 -27.54 -2.44
N ARG A 337 24.40 -27.91 -1.44
CA ARG A 337 24.65 -27.56 -0.02
C ARG A 337 25.79 -28.37 0.60
N ARG A 338 26.95 -28.31 -0.04
CA ARG A 338 28.27 -28.22 0.59
C ARG A 338 29.08 -27.25 -0.27
N ILE A 339 29.50 -26.16 0.36
CA ILE A 339 30.47 -25.12 -0.08
C ILE A 339 29.86 -23.78 -0.52
N SER A 340 29.92 -22.84 0.43
CA SER A 340 30.30 -21.41 0.36
C SER A 340 29.64 -20.40 -0.59
N SER A 341 29.36 -19.25 0.02
CA SER A 341 28.94 -17.95 -0.51
C SER A 341 29.91 -17.27 -1.49
N SER A 342 29.37 -16.78 -2.62
CA SER A 342 29.60 -15.46 -3.25
C SER A 342 29.30 -15.57 -4.75
N MET A 343 28.29 -14.87 -5.28
CA MET A 343 28.11 -14.77 -6.73
C MET A 343 29.21 -13.89 -7.32
N SER A 344 29.86 -14.36 -8.39
CA SER A 344 30.92 -13.62 -9.06
C SER A 344 30.33 -12.52 -9.95
N LYS A 345 31.13 -11.48 -10.24
CA LYS A 345 30.78 -10.37 -11.13
C LYS A 345 30.33 -10.85 -12.53
N GLU A 346 30.84 -11.99 -12.97
CA GLU A 346 30.48 -12.63 -14.25
C GLU A 346 29.05 -13.22 -14.23
N GLN A 347 28.55 -13.67 -13.08
CA GLN A 347 27.17 -14.14 -12.95
C GLN A 347 26.17 -12.97 -13.02
N LEU A 348 26.51 -11.82 -12.43
CA LEU A 348 25.74 -10.58 -12.56
C LEU A 348 25.69 -10.04 -14.00
N GLU A 349 26.80 -10.14 -14.73
CA GLU A 349 26.86 -9.74 -16.14
C GLU A 349 26.09 -10.71 -17.07
N SER A 350 26.06 -12.00 -16.72
CA SER A 350 25.25 -13.02 -17.39
C SER A 350 23.75 -12.77 -17.23
N GLU A 351 23.27 -12.50 -16.01
CA GLU A 351 21.85 -12.20 -15.76
C GLU A 351 21.41 -10.93 -16.49
N LYS A 352 22.23 -9.88 -16.47
CA LYS A 352 21.95 -8.62 -17.19
C LYS A 352 21.82 -8.84 -18.70
N SER A 353 22.68 -9.67 -19.28
CA SER A 353 22.63 -10.06 -20.70
C SER A 353 21.35 -10.84 -21.06
N MET A 354 20.87 -11.70 -20.17
CA MET A 354 19.64 -12.46 -20.36
C MET A 354 18.39 -11.56 -20.31
N VAL A 355 18.35 -10.61 -19.37
CA VAL A 355 17.27 -9.60 -19.27
C VAL A 355 17.24 -8.69 -20.49
N ASP A 356 18.40 -8.23 -20.97
CA ASP A 356 18.50 -7.40 -22.17
C ASP A 356 18.07 -8.16 -23.44
N SER A 357 18.36 -9.47 -23.53
CA SER A 357 17.85 -10.32 -24.61
C SER A 357 16.34 -10.55 -24.56
N ALA A 358 15.76 -10.68 -23.37
CA ALA A 358 14.31 -10.82 -23.20
C ALA A 358 13.57 -9.54 -23.61
N ASN A 359 14.06 -8.37 -23.17
CA ASN A 359 13.51 -7.06 -23.53
C ASN A 359 13.57 -6.80 -25.05
N LYS A 360 14.66 -7.21 -25.70
CA LYS A 360 14.84 -7.06 -27.15
C LYS A 360 13.90 -7.98 -27.96
N LYS A 361 13.57 -9.17 -27.45
CA LYS A 361 12.61 -10.08 -28.09
C LYS A 361 11.16 -9.61 -27.98
N ALA A 362 10.81 -8.94 -26.88
CA ALA A 362 9.47 -8.41 -26.64
C ALA A 362 9.20 -7.04 -27.33
N GLY A 363 10.08 -6.58 -28.22
CA GLY A 363 9.86 -5.34 -28.99
C GLY A 363 10.01 -4.05 -28.20
N TYR A 364 10.49 -4.09 -26.95
CA TYR A 364 10.76 -2.89 -26.18
C TYR A 364 12.03 -2.20 -26.69
N PRO A 365 11.99 -0.90 -27.03
CA PRO A 365 13.18 -0.19 -27.45
C PRO A 365 14.20 -0.15 -26.32
N ALA A 366 15.46 -0.46 -26.62
CA ALA A 366 16.55 -0.34 -25.67
C ALA A 366 16.54 1.06 -25.03
N GLN A 367 16.37 1.12 -23.71
CA GLN A 367 16.39 2.38 -22.98
C GLN A 367 17.80 3.00 -23.11
N ARG A 368 17.93 3.99 -23.99
CA ARG A 368 19.05 4.93 -23.96
C ARG A 368 18.90 5.73 -22.67
N SER A 369 19.86 5.59 -21.77
CA SER A 369 20.04 6.46 -20.61
C SER A 369 20.19 7.91 -21.07
N ARG A 370 19.07 8.65 -21.14
CA ARG A 370 19.06 10.11 -21.14
C ARG A 370 18.53 10.52 -19.78
N GLY A 371 19.39 11.22 -19.03
CA GLY A 371 19.07 11.72 -17.70
C GLY A 371 17.85 12.63 -17.74
N ALA A 372 16.80 12.18 -17.07
CA ALA A 372 15.73 13.01 -16.55
C ALA A 372 15.61 12.62 -15.08
N HIS A 373 16.15 13.47 -14.20
CA HIS A 373 16.02 13.36 -12.76
C HIS A 373 14.57 13.59 -12.35
N GLY A 374 13.79 12.52 -12.22
CA GLY A 374 12.64 12.48 -11.32
C GLY A 374 13.13 11.98 -9.97
N ARG A 375 13.29 12.87 -8.99
CA ARG A 375 13.56 12.47 -7.60
C ARG A 375 12.29 11.82 -7.04
N PHE A 376 12.28 10.49 -7.02
CA PHE A 376 11.51 9.74 -6.03
C PHE A 376 12.22 9.91 -4.69
N PHE A 377 11.46 10.01 -3.59
CA PHE A 377 12.04 10.04 -2.26
C PHE A 377 12.70 8.68 -2.00
N THR A 378 14.03 8.75 -1.91
CA THR A 378 14.90 7.83 -1.20
C THR A 378 14.79 8.14 0.29
N ALA A 379 14.71 7.12 1.15
CA ALA A 379 14.99 7.29 2.58
C ALA A 379 16.50 7.44 2.81
#